data_AF-A0A7V4ZZU4-F1
#
_entry.id   AF-A0A7V4ZZU4-F1
#
_cell.length_a   1.000
_cell.length_b   1.000
_cell.length_c   1.000
_cell.angle_alpha   90.00
_cell.angle_beta   90.00
_cell.angle_gamma   90.00
#
_symmetry.space_group_name_H-M   'P 1'
#
loop_
_entity.id
_entity.type
_entity.pdbx_description
1 polymer ?
#
loop_
_entity_poly.entity_id
_entity_poly.type
_entity_poly.pdbx_seq_one_letter_code
_entity_poly.pdbx_strand_id
1 'polypeptide(L)'
;MLDPFFSKWHGIDRTTIEWGPKIDPEKCTGCGLCVVTCGERRNVFGYDVEAKKAVVMAPLHCMVGCDNCAMGCLWDAITFPDDTEYVRRLSRSIPKHQIALELEKKLQDNPHLVVEGESEQPSRR
;
A
#
# COMPACT_ATOMS: atom_id res chain seq x y z
N MET A 1 14.74 -9.32 -8.92
CA MET A 1 13.68 -9.48 -9.94
C MET A 1 12.37 -9.12 -9.28
N LEU A 2 11.54 -8.29 -9.92
CA LEU A 2 10.23 -7.92 -9.36
C LEU A 2 9.33 -9.17 -9.32
N ASP A 3 8.71 -9.45 -8.18
CA ASP A 3 7.75 -10.56 -8.06
C ASP A 3 6.60 -10.34 -9.07
N PRO A 4 6.23 -11.34 -9.89
CA PRO A 4 5.13 -11.23 -10.84
C PRO A 4 3.82 -10.72 -10.22
N PHE A 5 3.57 -11.04 -8.95
CA PHE A 5 2.40 -10.58 -8.21
C PHE A 5 2.36 -9.05 -8.01
N PHE A 6 3.53 -8.41 -7.92
CA PHE A 6 3.64 -6.95 -7.76
C PHE A 6 4.01 -6.23 -9.06
N SER A 7 4.08 -6.94 -10.19
CA SER A 7 4.44 -6.36 -11.49
C SER A 7 3.46 -5.31 -12.00
N LYS A 8 2.21 -5.33 -11.52
CA LYS A 8 1.16 -4.40 -11.92
C LYS A 8 0.42 -3.80 -10.74
N TRP A 9 -0.05 -2.57 -10.92
CA TRP A 9 -1.01 -1.91 -10.04
C TRP A 9 -2.24 -1.54 -10.86
N HIS A 10 -3.35 -2.27 -10.64
CA HIS A 10 -4.60 -2.12 -11.39
C HIS A 10 -4.39 -2.03 -12.92
N GLY A 11 -3.63 -2.99 -13.47
CA GLY A 11 -3.34 -3.05 -14.91
C GLY A 11 -2.21 -2.12 -15.41
N ILE A 12 -1.78 -1.13 -14.61
CA ILE A 12 -0.64 -0.26 -14.89
C ILE A 12 0.66 -0.98 -14.52
N ASP A 13 1.70 -0.85 -15.34
CA ASP A 13 3.02 -1.40 -15.01
C ASP A 13 3.57 -0.75 -13.73
N ARG A 14 3.95 -1.58 -12.75
CA ARG A 14 4.44 -1.08 -11.47
C ARG A 14 5.75 -0.32 -11.60
N THR A 15 6.57 -0.66 -12.60
CA THR A 15 7.88 -0.04 -12.84
C THR A 15 7.78 1.39 -13.36
N THR A 16 6.62 1.79 -13.89
CA THR A 16 6.37 3.16 -14.36
C THR A 16 5.76 4.07 -13.27
N ILE A 17 5.60 3.55 -12.05
CA ILE A 17 4.98 4.28 -10.93
C ILE A 17 6.05 4.66 -9.90
N GLU A 18 6.23 5.95 -9.71
CA GLU A 18 7.14 6.54 -8.72
C GLU A 18 6.44 6.63 -7.36
N TRP A 19 6.21 5.49 -6.72
CA TRP A 19 5.68 5.42 -5.36
C TRP A 19 6.48 4.41 -4.53
N GLY A 20 6.82 4.78 -3.30
CA GLY A 20 7.49 3.91 -2.35
C GLY A 20 8.14 4.70 -1.21
N PRO A 21 8.44 4.03 -0.08
CA PRO A 21 9.05 4.68 1.07
C PRO A 21 10.53 4.95 0.83
N LYS A 22 11.04 6.00 1.48
CA LYS A 22 12.46 6.22 1.76
C LYS A 22 12.65 6.26 3.27
N ILE A 23 13.80 5.79 3.76
CA ILE A 23 14.18 5.86 5.17
C ILE A 23 15.34 6.85 5.32
N ASP A 24 15.19 7.80 6.24
CA ASP A 24 16.27 8.63 6.77
C ASP A 24 17.00 7.85 7.88
N PRO A 25 18.26 7.43 7.68
CA PRO A 25 19.00 6.64 8.65
C PRO A 25 19.37 7.42 9.93
N GLU A 26 19.45 8.75 9.86
CA GLU A 26 19.77 9.61 10.99
C GLU A 26 18.61 9.66 11.98
N LYS A 27 17.38 9.69 11.46
CA LYS A 27 16.14 9.66 12.27
C LYS A 27 15.69 8.26 12.66
N CYS A 28 16.01 7.25 11.85
CA CYS A 28 15.58 5.88 12.11
C CYS A 28 16.21 5.35 13.41
N THR A 29 15.43 5.04 14.44
CA THR A 29 15.96 4.51 15.70
C THR A 29 16.17 3.00 15.72
N GLY A 30 15.74 2.29 14.67
CA GLY A 30 15.79 0.83 14.63
C GLY A 30 14.63 0.14 15.36
N CYS A 31 13.54 0.83 15.69
CA CYS A 31 12.42 0.21 16.41
C CYS A 31 11.72 -0.96 15.68
N GLY A 32 11.93 -1.11 14.37
CA GLY A 32 11.39 -2.22 13.59
C GLY A 32 9.88 -2.18 13.33
N LEU A 33 9.15 -1.16 13.80
CA LEU A 33 7.70 -1.08 13.63
C LEU A 33 7.28 -1.14 12.16
N CYS A 34 7.99 -0.45 11.26
CA CYS A 34 7.70 -0.50 9.83
C CYS A 34 7.93 -1.89 9.20
N VAL A 35 8.84 -2.69 9.76
CA VAL A 35 9.14 -4.06 9.29
C VAL A 35 8.00 -5.00 9.63
N VAL A 36 7.41 -4.89 10.83
CA VAL A 36 6.34 -5.80 11.28
C VAL A 36 4.94 -5.35 10.85
N THR A 37 4.72 -4.05 10.62
CA THR A 37 3.39 -3.52 10.25
C THR A 37 3.14 -3.49 8.75
N CYS A 38 4.20 -3.35 7.93
CA CYS A 38 4.03 -3.42 6.49
C CYS A 38 3.63 -4.85 6.11
N GLY A 39 2.46 -5.00 5.48
CA GLY A 39 1.84 -6.30 5.25
C GLY A 39 2.82 -7.38 4.78
N GLU A 40 2.81 -8.52 5.47
CA GLU A 40 3.83 -9.59 5.39
C GLU A 40 4.10 -10.08 3.96
N ARG A 41 3.08 -10.07 3.09
CA ARG A 41 3.25 -10.48 1.70
C ARG A 41 4.15 -9.54 0.89
N ARG A 42 4.22 -8.25 1.25
CA ARG A 42 4.91 -7.22 0.46
C ARG A 42 6.40 -7.16 0.77
N ASN A 43 6.82 -7.40 2.02
CA ASN A 43 8.21 -7.35 2.46
C ASN A 43 8.97 -6.11 1.92
N VAL A 44 8.34 -4.94 1.99
CA VAL A 44 8.92 -3.67 1.49
C VAL A 44 10.16 -3.30 2.29
N PHE A 45 10.11 -3.55 3.59
CA PHE A 45 11.18 -3.27 4.54
C PHE A 45 11.91 -4.56 4.93
N GLY A 46 13.21 -4.41 5.20
CA GLY A 46 14.03 -5.36 5.93
C GLY A 46 14.63 -4.72 7.17
N TYR A 47 15.47 -5.48 7.87
CA TYR A 47 16.18 -5.00 9.04
C TYR A 47 17.66 -5.38 8.96
N ASP A 48 18.51 -4.36 9.00
CA ASP A 48 19.96 -4.54 9.14
C ASP A 48 20.27 -4.78 10.62
N VAL A 49 20.68 -6.00 10.94
CA VAL A 49 20.96 -6.44 12.31
C VAL A 49 22.25 -5.83 12.85
N GLU A 50 23.24 -5.57 12.01
CA GLU A 50 24.52 -4.98 12.41
C GLU A 50 24.36 -3.48 12.67
N ALA A 51 23.74 -2.76 11.73
CA ALA A 51 23.46 -1.33 11.88
C ALA A 51 22.33 -1.04 12.88
N LYS A 52 21.50 -2.06 13.19
CA LYS A 52 20.26 -1.94 13.98
C LYS A 52 19.30 -0.90 13.38
N LYS A 53 19.06 -0.98 12.08
CA LYS A 53 18.20 -0.05 11.34
C LYS A 53 17.25 -0.79 10.42
N ALA A 54 16.07 -0.22 10.21
CA ALA A 54 15.21 -0.66 9.12
C ALA A 54 15.79 -0.18 7.78
N VAL A 55 15.62 -1.00 6.75
CA VAL A 55 16.06 -0.71 5.38
C VAL A 55 14.92 -0.95 4.39
N VAL A 56 14.89 -0.23 3.27
CA VAL A 56 13.93 -0.48 2.20
C VAL A 56 14.53 -1.53 1.25
N MET A 57 13.95 -2.73 1.20
CA MET A 57 14.44 -3.83 0.36
C MET A 57 13.72 -3.91 -0.98
N ALA A 58 12.41 -3.67 -0.99
CA ALA A 58 11.56 -3.87 -2.16
C ALA A 58 10.57 -2.69 -2.33
N PRO A 59 11.04 -1.50 -2.75
CA PRO A 59 10.19 -0.31 -2.85
C PRO A 59 9.01 -0.51 -3.82
N LEU A 60 9.21 -1.28 -4.89
CA LEU A 60 8.17 -1.58 -5.88
C LEU A 60 7.06 -2.51 -5.35
N HIS A 61 7.28 -3.21 -4.23
CA HIS A 61 6.22 -4.00 -3.59
C HIS A 61 5.28 -3.13 -2.75
N CYS A 62 5.63 -1.86 -2.51
CA CYS A 62 4.78 -0.93 -1.78
C CYS A 62 3.46 -0.72 -2.55
N MET A 63 2.34 -0.74 -1.81
CA MET A 63 1.02 -0.42 -2.36
C MET A 63 0.97 1.06 -2.71
N VAL A 64 0.69 1.37 -3.98
CA VAL A 64 0.56 2.74 -4.47
C VAL A 64 -0.55 3.46 -3.69
N GLY A 65 -0.22 4.62 -3.12
CA GLY A 65 -1.12 5.41 -2.28
C GLY A 65 -1.18 5.01 -0.80
N CYS A 66 -0.47 3.96 -0.37
CA CYS A 66 -0.34 3.61 1.05
C CYS A 66 0.91 4.26 1.66
N ASP A 67 0.73 4.94 2.78
CA ASP A 67 1.77 5.65 3.54
C ASP A 67 1.71 5.35 5.06
N ASN A 68 0.94 4.35 5.47
CA ASN A 68 0.68 4.06 6.89
C ASN A 68 1.96 3.85 7.73
N CYS A 69 3.03 3.34 7.12
CA CYS A 69 4.33 3.19 7.79
C CYS A 69 5.02 4.54 8.08
N ALA A 70 4.80 5.58 7.25
CA ALA A 70 5.22 6.94 7.56
C ALA A 70 4.39 7.52 8.71
N MET A 71 3.06 7.37 8.64
CA MET A 71 2.15 7.82 9.70
C MET A 71 2.43 7.16 11.07
N GLY A 72 2.82 5.88 11.08
CA GLY A 72 3.18 5.15 12.30
C GLY A 72 4.62 5.40 12.77
N CYS A 73 5.46 6.07 11.99
CA CYS A 73 6.85 6.30 12.38
C CYS A 73 6.94 7.42 13.42
N LEU A 74 7.18 7.06 14.68
CA LEU A 74 7.31 8.02 15.79
C LEU A 74 8.48 9.02 15.67
N TRP A 75 9.34 8.85 14.66
CA TRP A 75 10.58 9.60 14.47
C TRP A 75 10.64 10.35 13.14
N ASP A 76 9.54 10.36 12.37
CA ASP A 76 9.47 10.98 11.05
C ASP A 76 10.61 10.54 10.11
N ALA A 77 11.03 9.28 10.25
CA ALA A 77 12.15 8.70 9.52
C ALA A 77 11.74 8.14 8.15
N ILE A 78 10.45 8.03 7.86
CA ILE A 78 9.93 7.45 6.62
C ILE A 78 9.19 8.52 5.83
N THR A 79 9.54 8.68 4.56
CA THR A 79 8.92 9.64 3.65
C THR A 79 8.41 8.97 2.38
N PHE A 80 7.37 9.53 1.79
CA PHE A 80 6.79 9.15 0.49
C PHE A 80 6.80 10.35 -0.46
N PRO A 81 6.60 10.14 -1.76
CA PRO A 81 6.31 11.23 -2.69
C PRO A 81 5.09 12.04 -2.25
N ASP A 82 5.24 13.35 -2.24
CA ASP A 82 4.37 14.33 -1.56
C ASP A 82 3.09 14.65 -2.36
N ASP A 83 3.01 14.19 -3.62
CA ASP A 83 1.96 14.55 -4.56
C ASP A 83 0.77 13.57 -4.47
N THR A 84 -0.20 13.88 -3.61
CA THR A 84 -1.47 13.12 -3.57
C THR A 84 -2.23 13.18 -4.90
N GLU A 85 -2.03 14.24 -5.71
CA GLU A 85 -2.66 14.37 -7.01
C GLU A 85 -2.01 13.44 -8.05
N TYR A 86 -0.74 13.07 -7.88
CA TYR A 86 -0.10 12.03 -8.69
C TYR A 86 -0.85 10.70 -8.55
N VAL A 87 -1.17 10.28 -7.32
CA VAL A 87 -1.93 9.04 -7.10
C VAL A 87 -3.31 9.14 -7.72
N ARG A 88 -4.02 10.27 -7.59
CA ARG A 88 -5.32 10.47 -8.26
C ARG A 88 -5.21 10.41 -9.78
N ARG A 89 -4.16 11.00 -10.37
CA ARG A 89 -3.88 10.94 -11.81
C ARG A 89 -3.62 9.52 -12.27
N LEU A 90 -2.86 8.73 -11.50
CA LEU A 90 -2.67 7.30 -11.75
C LEU A 90 -4.01 6.55 -11.71
N SER A 91 -4.85 6.79 -10.69
CA SER A 91 -6.18 6.18 -10.59
C SER A 91 -7.07 6.49 -11.79
N ARG A 92 -7.02 7.73 -12.32
CA ARG A 92 -7.74 8.10 -13.55
C ARG A 92 -7.18 7.44 -14.82
N SER A 93 -5.91 7.01 -14.80
CA SER A 93 -5.25 6.34 -15.93
C SER A 93 -5.41 4.81 -15.94
N ILE A 94 -6.08 4.24 -14.93
CA ILE A 94 -6.37 2.81 -14.87
C ILE A 94 -7.14 2.40 -16.14
N PRO A 95 -6.77 1.28 -16.80
CA PRO A 95 -7.44 0.84 -18.02
C PRO A 95 -8.96 0.70 -17.82
N LYS A 96 -9.73 1.05 -18.86
CA LYS A 96 -11.19 0.93 -18.83
C LYS A 96 -11.60 -0.49 -18.42
N HIS A 97 -12.65 -0.58 -17.61
CA HIS A 97 -13.21 -1.82 -17.06
C HIS A 97 -12.31 -2.59 -16.07
N GLN A 98 -11.01 -2.28 -15.94
CA GLN A 98 -10.09 -2.99 -15.05
C GLN A 98 -10.61 -3.06 -13.60
N ILE A 99 -11.04 -1.94 -13.05
CA ILE A 99 -11.60 -1.89 -11.69
C ILE A 99 -12.90 -2.69 -11.57
N ALA A 100 -13.76 -2.65 -12.58
CA ALA A 100 -15.01 -3.40 -12.56
C ALA A 100 -14.75 -4.91 -12.53
N LEU A 101 -13.80 -5.38 -13.35
CA LEU A 101 -13.37 -6.79 -13.37
C LEU A 101 -12.77 -7.23 -12.04
N GLU A 102 -11.89 -6.41 -11.46
CA GLU A 102 -11.27 -6.71 -10.16
C GLU A 102 -12.29 -6.72 -9.02
N LEU A 103 -13.24 -5.79 -9.02
CA LEU A 103 -14.32 -5.74 -8.04
C LEU A 103 -15.20 -6.97 -8.13
N GLU A 104 -15.67 -7.32 -9.32
CA GLU A 104 -16.51 -8.49 -9.56
C GLU A 104 -15.83 -9.76 -9.03
N LYS A 105 -14.56 -9.97 -9.42
CA LYS A 105 -13.76 -11.11 -8.94
C LYS A 105 -13.64 -11.11 -7.42
N LYS A 106 -13.37 -9.95 -6.81
CA LYS A 106 -13.18 -9.85 -5.36
C LYS A 106 -14.46 -10.20 -4.60
N LEU A 107 -15.62 -9.76 -5.07
CA LEU A 107 -16.92 -10.08 -4.47
C LEU A 107 -17.30 -11.56 -4.67
N GLN A 108 -16.99 -12.14 -5.83
CA GLN A 108 -17.15 -13.58 -6.07
C GLN A 108 -16.29 -14.43 -5.13
N ASP A 109 -15.01 -14.06 -4.97
CA ASP A 109 -14.07 -14.77 -4.09
C ASP A 109 -14.38 -14.56 -2.59
N ASN A 110 -15.07 -13.46 -2.24
CA ASN A 110 -15.36 -13.06 -0.87
C ASN A 110 -16.82 -12.63 -0.71
N PRO A 111 -17.77 -13.59 -0.71
CA PRO A 111 -19.21 -13.25 -0.66
C PRO A 111 -19.62 -12.45 0.57
N HIS A 112 -18.91 -12.60 1.70
CA HIS A 112 -19.15 -11.86 2.94
C HIS A 112 -18.87 -10.34 2.82
N LEU A 113 -18.24 -9.88 1.74
CA LEU A 113 -18.05 -8.45 1.45
C LEU A 113 -19.26 -7.81 0.75
N VAL A 114 -20.23 -8.62 0.31
CA VAL A 114 -21.47 -8.12 -0.29
C VAL A 114 -22.43 -7.73 0.83
N VAL A 115 -22.84 -6.46 0.84
CA VAL A 115 -23.89 -5.97 1.73
C VAL A 115 -25.17 -5.87 0.92
N GLU A 116 -26.17 -6.67 1.27
CA GLU A 116 -27.54 -6.50 0.77
C GLU A 116 -28.21 -5.39 1.59
N GLY A 117 -28.85 -4.43 0.93
CA GLY A 117 -29.44 -3.28 1.63
C GLY A 117 -30.54 -3.72 2.59
N GLU A 118 -30.36 -3.50 3.89
CA GLU A 118 -31.48 -3.45 4.83
C GLU A 118 -32.33 -2.23 4.45
N SER A 119 -33.56 -2.46 3.98
CA SER A 119 -34.59 -1.43 3.89
C SER A 119 -34.70 -0.72 5.24
N GLU A 120 -34.68 0.61 5.24
CA GLU A 120 -34.86 1.49 6.40
C GLU A 120 -35.65 0.84 7.54
N GLN A 121 -35.00 0.54 8.67
CA GLN A 121 -35.73 0.46 9.92
C GLN A 121 -36.02 1.90 10.36
N PRO A 122 -37.29 2.34 10.40
CA PRO A 122 -37.59 3.68 10.87
C PRO A 122 -37.22 3.77 12.35
N SER A 123 -36.29 4.68 12.65
CA SER A 123 -36.09 5.20 14.00
C SER A 123 -37.45 5.59 14.61
N ARG A 124 -37.80 4.96 15.74
CA ARG A 124 -38.81 5.36 16.76
C ARG A 124 -38.82 4.25 17.82
N ARG A 125 -38.53 4.45 19.11
CA ARG A 125 -38.58 5.63 19.99
C ARG A 125 -37.43 5.59 20.99
#